data_AF-A0A7X8M0H5-F1
#
_entry.id   AF-A0A7X8M0H5-F1
#
_cell.length_a   1.000
_cell.length_b   1.000
_cell.length_c   1.000
_cell.angle_alpha   90.00
_cell.angle_beta   90.00
_cell.angle_gamma   90.00
#
_symmetry.space_group_name_H-M   'P 1'
#
loop_
_entity.id
_entity.type
_entity.pdbx_description
1 polymer ?
#
loop_
_entity_poly.entity_id
_entity_poly.type
_entity_poly.pdbx_seq_one_letter_code
_entity_poly.pdbx_strand_id
1 'polypeptide(L)' 'MARKMKTMDGNTAAAHVSYAFTEVAAIYPITPSSNMAEAID' A
#
# COMPACT_ATOMS: atom_id res chain seq x y z
N MET A 1 20.53 12.09 3.74
CA MET A 1 19.16 12.04 3.17
C MET A 1 18.16 12.34 4.28
N ALA A 2 17.42 13.45 4.19
CA ALA A 2 16.31 13.70 5.11
C ALA A 2 15.13 12.78 4.76
N ARG A 3 14.49 12.16 5.77
CA ARG A 3 13.30 11.33 5.53
C ARG A 3 12.13 12.23 5.12
N LYS A 4 11.40 11.82 4.08
CA LYS A 4 10.19 12.54 3.65
C LYS A 4 9.03 12.15 4.57
N MET A 5 8.68 13.04 5.49
CA MET A 5 7.50 12.84 6.34
C MET A 5 6.25 13.19 5.55
N LYS A 6 5.27 12.29 5.58
CA LYS A 6 3.94 12.48 4.95
C LYS A 6 2.90 11.83 5.85
N THR A 7 1.80 12.52 6.09
CA THR A 7 0.64 11.94 6.77
C THR A 7 -0.07 10.99 5.81
N MET A 8 -0.28 9.75 6.24
CA MET A 8 -1.00 8.71 5.51
C MET A 8 -1.56 7.68 6.49
N ASP A 9 -2.59 6.93 6.10
CA ASP A 9 -3.06 5.78 6.86
C ASP A 9 -2.14 4.56 6.68
N GLY A 10 -2.27 3.57 7.58
CA GLY A 10 -1.40 2.41 7.62
C GLY A 10 -1.45 1.52 6.36
N ASN A 11 -2.61 1.45 5.71
CA ASN A 11 -2.79 0.64 4.51
C ASN A 11 -2.16 1.32 3.30
N THR A 12 -2.29 2.65 3.18
CA THR A 12 -1.57 3.44 2.18
C THR A 12 -0.05 3.38 2.39
N ALA A 13 0.43 3.34 3.64
CA ALA A 13 1.86 3.17 3.93
C ALA A 13 2.39 1.79 3.50
N ALA A 14 1.62 0.74 3.79
CA ALA A 14 1.95 -0.62 3.37
C ALA A 14 1.95 -0.77 1.84
N ALA A 15 0.92 -0.21 1.18
CA ALA A 15 0.80 -0.15 -0.29
C ALA A 15 2.00 0.54 -0.96
N HIS A 16 2.44 1.68 -0.43
CA HIS A 16 3.58 2.42 -0.96
C HIS A 16 4.88 1.60 -0.94
N VAL A 17 5.07 0.75 0.07
CA VAL A 17 6.24 -0.13 0.14
C VAL A 17 6.04 -1.35 -0.75
N SER A 18 4.90 -2.05 -0.65
CA SER A 18 4.67 -3.30 -1.36
C SER A 18 4.73 -3.14 -2.89
N TYR A 19 4.21 -2.03 -3.43
CA TYR A 19 4.24 -1.74 -4.86
C TYR A 19 5.66 -1.61 -5.42
N ALA A 20 6.58 -1.01 -4.65
CA ALA A 20 7.95 -0.81 -5.10
C ALA A 20 8.76 -2.11 -5.23
N PHE A 21 8.29 -3.21 -4.61
CA PHE A 21 9.03 -4.49 -4.54
C PHE A 21 8.28 -5.67 -5.17
N THR A 22 7.09 -5.45 -5.73
CA THR A 22 6.21 -6.53 -6.21
C THR A 22 5.72 -6.23 -7.61
N GLU A 23 6.00 -7.12 -8.57
CA GLU A 23 5.55 -6.99 -9.97
C GLU A 23 4.13 -7.55 -10.20
N VAL A 24 3.73 -8.56 -9.42
CA VAL A 24 2.40 -9.19 -9.51
C VAL A 24 1.87 -9.44 -8.10
N ALA A 25 0.66 -8.96 -7.80
CA ALA A 25 -0.05 -9.22 -6.56
C ALA A 25 -1.40 -9.90 -6.85
N ALA A 26 -1.61 -11.11 -6.32
CA ALA A 26 -2.91 -11.76 -6.33
C ALA A 26 -3.71 -11.30 -5.11
N ILE A 27 -4.89 -10.71 -5.34
CA ILE A 27 -5.66 -9.99 -4.33
C ILE A 27 -7.07 -10.57 -4.24
N TYR A 28 -7.59 -10.67 -3.01
CA TYR A 28 -9.01 -10.92 -2.73
C TYR A 28 -9.52 -9.89 -1.69
N PRO A 29 -10.63 -9.17 -1.95
CA PRO A 29 -11.11 -8.13 -1.06
C PRO A 29 -11.65 -8.71 0.26
N ILE A 30 -11.10 -8.23 1.38
CA ILE A 30 -11.60 -8.51 2.73
C ILE A 30 -11.35 -7.30 3.64
N THR A 31 -12.36 -6.91 4.41
CA THR A 31 -12.27 -5.80 5.37
C THR A 31 -11.29 -6.15 6.50
N PRO A 32 -10.38 -5.24 6.93
CA PRO A 32 -10.19 -3.84 6.53
C PRO A 32 -9.11 -3.61 5.46
N SER A 33 -8.58 -4.67 4.83
CA SER A 33 -7.43 -4.61 3.91
C SER A 33 -7.76 -4.23 2.47
N SER A 34 -9.04 -4.08 2.12
CA SER A 34 -9.47 -3.81 0.74
C SER A 34 -8.84 -2.55 0.14
N ASN A 35 -8.66 -1.49 0.94
CA ASN A 35 -8.08 -0.23 0.46
C ASN A 35 -6.59 -0.33 0.10
N MET A 36 -5.85 -1.35 0.58
CA MET A 36 -4.46 -1.55 0.15
C MET A 36 -4.42 -1.88 -1.33
N ALA A 37 -5.32 -2.75 -1.80
CA ALA A 37 -5.39 -3.10 -3.21
C ALA A 37 -5.83 -1.93 -4.09
N GLU A 38 -6.86 -1.19 -3.65
CA GLU A 38 -7.39 -0.02 -4.37
C GLU A 38 -6.38 1.14 -4.46
N ALA A 39 -5.43 1.24 -3.52
CA ALA A 39 -4.38 2.25 -3.55
C ALA A 39 -3.19 1.89 -4.46
N ILE A 40 -3.16 0.66 -4.99
CA ILE A 40 -2.05 0.09 -5.75
C ILE A 40 -2.43 -0.14 -7.22
N ASP A 41 -3.71 -0.40 -7.50
CA ASP A 41 -4.27 -0.34 -8.87
C ASP A 41 -4.21 1.09 -9.43
#